data_AF-A0A7I5E934-F1
#
_entry.id   AF-A0A7I5E934-F1
#
_cell.length_a   1.000
_cell.length_b   1.000
_cell.length_c   1.000
_cell.angle_alpha   90.00
_cell.angle_beta   90.00
_cell.angle_gamma   90.00
#
_symmetry.space_group_name_H-M   'P 1'
#
loop_
_entity.id
_entity.type
_entity.pdbx_description
1 polymer ?
#
loop_
_entity_poly.entity_id
_entity_poly.type
_entity_poly.pdbx_seq_one_letter_code
_entity_poly.pdbx_strand_id
1 'polypeptide(L)'
;MAFLGYLVPVVLLITRTDEMETFMRLCLNSLQFGIGNMNRTTTCTLELKIKTNNERATQVCKAISPYNLLRVMEGYPTKCVYDKTFYCEDFEEEFLGYCFVVKGRNKQYSKRVCGKKYKLHVIRNSEEIKWVSTFFGALHEEVWIGNVGNTVKHLKPIQARRPKFYDEISPKKAPIKLRLSKGGLDGIKIGTAIYGDKRELIGHLCSREASLYYETMQEEEIEQGTIFEKLKLPH
;
A
#
# COMPACT_ATOMS: atom_id res chain seq x y z
N MET A 1 29.50 -8.90 21.67
CA MET A 1 28.74 -7.64 21.55
C MET A 1 27.70 -7.82 20.45
N ALA A 2 26.44 -8.03 20.83
CA ALA A 2 25.34 -8.23 19.88
C ALA A 2 24.70 -6.88 19.55
N PHE A 3 25.03 -6.32 18.38
CA PHE A 3 24.25 -5.23 17.79
C PHE A 3 22.99 -5.83 17.15
N LEU A 4 21.94 -6.03 17.95
CA LEU A 4 20.57 -6.11 17.45
C LEU A 4 20.22 -4.71 16.91
N GLY A 5 20.49 -4.51 15.63
CA GLY A 5 20.05 -3.33 14.89
C GLY A 5 18.53 -3.34 14.83
N TYR A 6 17.91 -2.59 15.74
CA TYR A 6 16.52 -2.20 15.66
C TYR A 6 16.31 -1.47 14.32
N LEU A 7 15.76 -2.16 13.33
CA LEU A 7 15.00 -1.52 12.26
C LEU A 7 13.77 -0.91 12.94
N VAL A 8 13.94 0.32 13.44
CA VAL A 8 12.80 1.17 13.78
C VAL A 8 11.90 1.17 12.55
N PRO A 9 10.58 0.90 12.67
CA PRO A 9 9.67 1.08 11.57
C PRO A 9 9.58 2.58 11.32
N VAL A 10 10.51 3.08 10.52
CA VAL A 10 10.41 4.42 9.97
C VAL A 10 9.31 4.33 8.94
N VAL A 11 8.11 4.74 9.36
CA VAL A 11 6.97 4.86 8.47
C VAL A 11 7.33 5.97 7.49
N LEU A 12 7.75 5.58 6.29
CA LEU A 12 7.79 6.47 5.13
C LEU A 12 6.38 7.06 5.00
N LEU A 13 6.23 8.35 5.24
CA LEU A 13 5.02 9.09 4.90
C LEU A 13 5.24 9.61 3.49
N ILE A 14 4.60 8.98 2.53
CA ILE A 14 4.66 9.40 1.13
C ILE A 14 3.44 10.26 0.89
N THR A 15 3.64 11.58 0.72
CA THR A 15 2.56 12.49 0.35
C THR A 15 2.21 12.30 -1.11
N ARG A 16 0.94 12.06 -1.40
CA ARG A 16 0.45 11.99 -2.78
C ARG A 16 0.57 13.36 -3.44
N THR A 17 1.31 13.41 -4.54
CA THR A 17 1.27 14.50 -5.52
C THR A 17 0.43 13.99 -6.69
N ASP A 18 -0.54 14.77 -7.16
CA ASP A 18 -1.53 14.31 -8.15
C ASP A 18 -0.96 14.04 -9.55
N GLU A 19 0.33 14.28 -9.77
CA GLU A 19 1.00 14.12 -11.07
C GLU A 19 1.94 12.90 -11.15
N MET A 20 2.13 12.14 -10.07
CA MET A 20 3.07 11.02 -10.06
C MET A 20 2.47 9.71 -9.56
N GLU A 21 2.54 8.69 -10.41
CA GLU A 21 2.20 7.30 -10.08
C GLU A 21 2.95 6.78 -8.85
N THR A 22 2.32 5.85 -8.11
CA THR A 22 2.86 5.26 -6.87
C THR A 22 4.27 4.70 -7.04
N PHE A 23 4.55 3.99 -8.14
CA PHE A 23 5.86 3.39 -8.41
C PHE A 23 6.96 4.45 -8.56
N MET A 24 6.71 5.46 -9.41
CA MET A 24 7.64 6.56 -9.61
C MET A 24 7.89 7.35 -8.34
N ARG A 25 6.82 7.62 -7.58
CA ARG A 25 6.89 8.34 -6.31
C ARG A 25 7.74 7.59 -5.28
N LEU A 26 7.59 6.27 -5.18
CA LEU A 26 8.43 5.43 -4.31
C LEU A 26 9.89 5.41 -4.76
N CYS A 27 10.12 5.35 -6.08
CA CYS A 27 11.47 5.36 -6.62
C CYS A 27 12.20 6.67 -6.28
N LEU A 28 11.60 7.81 -6.65
CA LEU A 28 12.28 9.11 -6.57
C LEU A 28 12.31 9.68 -5.14
N ASN A 29 11.30 9.39 -4.31
CA ASN A 29 11.20 9.91 -2.95
C ASN A 29 11.62 8.90 -1.87
N SER A 30 12.61 8.05 -2.15
CA SER A 30 13.22 7.12 -1.18
C SER A 30 14.05 7.81 -0.08
N LEU A 31 13.68 9.03 0.31
CA LEU A 31 14.42 10.09 1.00
C LEU A 31 15.13 9.69 2.32
N GLN A 32 14.90 8.48 2.82
CA GLN A 32 15.50 8.00 4.07
C GLN A 32 16.67 7.01 3.87
N PHE A 33 16.85 6.39 2.70
CA PHE A 33 17.85 5.32 2.57
C PHE A 33 18.68 5.34 1.28
N GLY A 34 18.27 6.09 0.26
CA GLY A 34 18.96 6.04 -1.03
C GLY A 34 18.49 7.06 -2.06
N ILE A 35 19.13 6.98 -3.23
CA ILE A 35 18.78 7.75 -4.43
C ILE A 35 18.19 6.77 -5.44
N GLY A 36 16.92 6.98 -5.82
CA GLY A 36 16.28 6.20 -6.86
C GLY A 36 16.43 6.83 -8.24
N ASN A 37 16.76 6.01 -9.22
CA ASN A 37 16.85 6.37 -10.62
C ASN A 37 15.85 5.54 -11.41
N MET A 38 14.88 6.20 -12.01
CA MET A 38 13.94 5.58 -12.93
C MET A 38 14.65 5.31 -14.26
N ASN A 39 14.55 4.09 -14.77
CA ASN A 39 14.87 3.76 -16.14
C ASN A 39 13.56 3.49 -16.88
N ARG A 40 13.19 4.43 -17.76
CA ARG A 40 11.84 4.55 -18.35
C ARG A 40 10.77 4.66 -17.25
N THR A 41 9.58 4.12 -17.49
CA THR A 41 8.43 4.14 -16.58
C THR A 41 8.27 2.85 -15.76
N THR A 42 9.00 1.79 -16.10
CA THR A 42 8.76 0.45 -15.55
C THR A 42 9.82 -0.05 -14.59
N THR A 43 11.05 0.47 -14.66
CA THR A 43 12.14 -0.02 -13.82
C THR A 43 12.71 1.06 -12.93
N CYS A 44 12.98 0.73 -11.68
CA CYS A 44 13.59 1.62 -10.70
C CYS A 44 14.86 1.00 -10.15
N THR A 45 15.98 1.73 -10.22
CA THR A 45 17.21 1.37 -9.54
C THR A 45 17.39 2.24 -8.31
N LEU A 46 17.35 1.65 -7.13
CA LEU A 46 17.53 2.33 -5.85
C LEU A 46 18.93 2.05 -5.31
N GLU A 47 19.71 3.11 -5.13
CA GLU A 47 21.07 3.05 -4.55
C GLU A 47 21.04 3.42 -3.07
N LEU A 48 21.32 2.45 -2.21
CA LEU A 48 21.32 2.61 -0.77
C LEU A 48 22.73 2.88 -0.26
N LYS A 49 22.91 3.93 0.55
CA LYS A 49 24.20 4.30 1.16
C LYS A 49 24.57 3.41 2.35
N ILE A 50 24.48 2.10 2.16
CA ILE A 50 24.83 1.06 3.14
C ILE A 50 25.70 0.00 2.48
N LYS A 51 26.62 -0.60 3.26
CA LYS A 51 27.42 -1.75 2.83
C LYS A 51 26.73 -3.03 3.29
N THR A 52 26.44 -3.94 2.37
CA THR A 52 25.79 -5.23 2.67
C THR A 52 26.53 -6.40 2.04
N ASN A 53 26.30 -7.60 2.57
CA ASN A 53 26.55 -8.88 1.90
C ASN A 53 25.24 -9.37 1.25
N ASN A 54 25.30 -10.46 0.48
CA ASN A 54 24.22 -10.91 -0.38
C ASN A 54 22.90 -11.14 0.37
N GLU A 55 22.97 -11.82 1.52
CA GLU A 55 21.80 -12.09 2.36
C GLU A 55 21.17 -10.79 2.89
N ARG A 56 21.98 -9.90 3.46
CA ARG A 56 21.49 -8.62 4.00
C ARG A 56 21.00 -7.70 2.89
N ALA A 57 21.64 -7.69 1.73
CA ALA A 57 21.24 -6.91 0.57
C ALA A 57 19.81 -7.29 0.16
N THR A 58 19.56 -8.59 0.02
CA THR A 58 18.24 -9.13 -0.34
C THR A 58 17.17 -8.77 0.69
N GLN A 59 17.49 -8.93 1.99
CA GLN A 59 16.57 -8.58 3.07
C GLN A 59 16.21 -7.10 3.07
N VAL A 60 17.20 -6.21 2.92
CA VAL A 60 16.96 -4.76 2.89
C VAL A 60 16.15 -4.37 1.65
N CYS A 61 16.48 -4.88 0.46
CA CYS A 61 15.74 -4.55 -0.75
C CYS A 61 14.25 -4.97 -0.64
N LYS A 62 13.95 -6.17 -0.13
CA LYS A 62 12.56 -6.58 0.12
C LYS A 62 11.88 -5.72 1.19
N ALA A 63 12.64 -5.23 2.17
CA ALA A 63 12.09 -4.43 3.26
C ALA A 63 11.77 -2.98 2.87
N ILE A 64 12.18 -2.46 1.71
CA ILE A 64 12.02 -1.03 1.38
C ILE A 64 11.12 -0.76 0.18
N SER A 65 10.59 -1.79 -0.46
CA SER A 65 9.70 -1.65 -1.62
C SER A 65 8.66 -2.78 -1.65
N PRO A 66 7.39 -2.50 -2.01
CA PRO A 66 6.38 -3.54 -2.23
C PRO A 66 6.49 -4.19 -3.62
N TYR A 67 7.39 -3.71 -4.48
CA TYR A 67 7.48 -4.13 -5.88
C TYR A 67 8.41 -5.32 -6.08
N ASN A 68 8.24 -5.99 -7.22
CA ASN A 68 9.03 -7.15 -7.57
C ASN A 68 10.51 -6.79 -7.70
N LEU A 69 11.35 -7.49 -6.94
CA LEU A 69 12.79 -7.31 -6.92
C LEU A 69 13.41 -8.12 -8.07
N LEU A 70 13.90 -7.44 -9.10
CA LEU A 70 14.57 -8.06 -10.24
C LEU A 70 16.01 -8.43 -9.93
N ARG A 71 16.74 -7.51 -9.28
CA ARG A 71 18.18 -7.66 -9.07
C ARG A 71 18.64 -6.97 -7.79
N VAL A 72 19.60 -7.60 -7.13
CA VAL A 72 20.30 -7.09 -5.96
C VAL A 72 21.80 -7.05 -6.26
N MET A 73 22.44 -5.94 -5.90
CA MET A 73 23.90 -5.80 -5.95
C MET A 73 24.39 -5.50 -4.53
N GLU A 74 25.14 -6.45 -3.96
CA GLU A 74 25.78 -6.30 -2.65
C GLU A 74 26.98 -5.35 -2.71
N GLY A 75 27.51 -4.97 -1.55
CA GLY A 75 28.61 -4.01 -1.43
C GLY A 75 28.15 -2.60 -1.08
N TYR A 76 28.98 -1.61 -1.39
CA TYR A 76 28.72 -0.20 -1.13
C TYR A 76 28.84 0.62 -2.44
N PRO A 77 27.77 1.33 -2.86
CA PRO A 77 26.42 1.28 -2.31
C PRO A 77 25.74 -0.06 -2.63
N THR A 78 24.83 -0.49 -1.77
CA THR A 78 23.93 -1.61 -2.09
C THR A 78 22.91 -1.13 -3.10
N LYS A 79 22.66 -1.87 -4.19
CA LYS A 79 21.68 -1.48 -5.21
C LYS A 79 20.54 -2.49 -5.30
N CYS A 80 19.32 -1.98 -5.39
CA CYS A 80 18.10 -2.76 -5.59
C CYS A 80 17.45 -2.34 -6.90
N VAL A 81 17.09 -3.29 -7.76
CA VAL A 81 16.38 -3.03 -9.02
C VAL A 81 14.98 -3.62 -8.93
N TYR A 82 13.97 -2.77 -9.11
CA TYR A 82 12.57 -3.15 -9.06
C TYR A 82 11.87 -2.98 -10.40
N ASP A 83 10.81 -3.75 -10.59
CA ASP A 83 9.96 -3.72 -11.78
C ASP A 83 8.50 -3.39 -11.42
N LYS A 84 7.90 -2.54 -12.26
CA LYS A 84 6.47 -2.25 -12.27
C LYS A 84 5.79 -3.29 -13.15
N THR A 85 5.16 -4.25 -12.51
CA THR A 85 4.47 -5.37 -13.18
C THR A 85 2.99 -5.10 -13.43
N PHE A 86 2.42 -4.13 -12.71
CA PHE A 86 1.00 -3.88 -12.69
C PHE A 86 0.66 -2.43 -13.02
N TYR A 87 -0.59 -2.24 -13.45
CA TYR A 87 -1.17 -0.95 -13.77
C TYR A 87 -2.48 -0.73 -12.99
N CYS A 88 -2.66 0.51 -12.54
CA CYS A 88 -3.84 1.01 -11.85
C CYS A 88 -4.17 2.40 -12.41
N GLU A 89 -5.40 2.85 -12.18
CA GLU A 89 -5.82 4.19 -12.60
C GLU A 89 -5.14 5.27 -11.74
N ASP A 90 -4.97 6.47 -12.30
CA ASP A 90 -4.22 7.57 -11.69
C ASP A 90 -4.66 7.93 -10.26
N PHE A 91 -5.93 7.68 -9.93
CA PHE A 91 -6.44 7.99 -8.60
C PHE A 91 -6.27 6.86 -7.57
N GLU A 92 -5.77 5.71 -7.99
CA GLU A 92 -5.54 4.52 -7.18
C GLU A 92 -4.07 4.45 -6.72
N GLU A 93 -3.82 3.73 -5.63
CA GLU A 93 -2.47 3.40 -5.20
C GLU A 93 -2.15 1.95 -5.59
N GLU A 94 -1.12 1.76 -6.40
CA GLU A 94 -0.70 0.44 -6.90
C GLU A 94 0.39 -0.15 -6.01
N PHE A 95 0.14 -1.33 -5.45
CA PHE A 95 1.17 -2.13 -4.78
C PHE A 95 0.66 -3.55 -4.52
N LEU A 96 1.59 -4.52 -4.39
CA LEU A 96 1.29 -5.93 -4.08
C LEU A 96 0.28 -6.60 -5.04
N GLY A 97 0.19 -6.12 -6.29
CA GLY A 97 -0.76 -6.63 -7.30
C GLY A 97 -2.21 -6.17 -7.11
N TYR A 98 -2.45 -5.12 -6.33
CA TYR A 98 -3.77 -4.52 -6.12
C TYR A 98 -3.74 -3.02 -6.40
N CYS A 99 -4.90 -2.53 -6.84
CA CYS A 99 -5.19 -1.10 -6.89
C CYS A 99 -6.04 -0.74 -5.68
N PHE A 100 -5.48 0.10 -4.81
CA PHE A 100 -6.11 0.51 -3.56
C PHE A 100 -6.70 1.92 -3.66
N VAL A 101 -7.82 2.12 -2.98
CA VAL A 101 -8.44 3.44 -2.81
C VAL A 101 -9.18 3.48 -1.48
N VAL A 102 -9.17 4.62 -0.81
CA VAL A 102 -10.01 4.85 0.37
C VAL A 102 -11.30 5.54 -0.06
N LYS A 103 -12.45 4.87 0.14
CA LYS A 103 -13.77 5.39 -0.21
C LYS A 103 -14.61 5.72 1.02
N GLY A 104 -15.62 6.57 0.82
CA GLY A 104 -16.63 6.85 1.85
C GLY A 104 -16.05 7.52 3.09
N ARG A 105 -15.14 8.49 2.91
CA ARG A 105 -14.67 9.35 4.01
C ARG A 105 -15.90 9.85 4.78
N ASN A 106 -15.87 9.74 6.12
CA ASN A 106 -16.94 10.11 7.02
C ASN A 106 -18.26 9.31 6.87
N LYS A 107 -18.20 8.03 6.46
CA LYS A 107 -19.36 7.13 6.44
C LYS A 107 -19.26 6.04 7.50
N GLN A 108 -20.42 5.64 8.01
CA GLN A 108 -20.53 4.47 8.88
C GLN A 108 -20.09 3.20 8.18
N TYR A 109 -19.77 2.17 8.96
CA TYR A 109 -19.33 0.89 8.40
C TYR A 109 -20.41 0.27 7.49
N SER A 110 -20.07 0.04 6.22
CA SER A 110 -20.89 -0.74 5.31
C SER A 110 -20.01 -1.48 4.29
N LYS A 111 -20.34 -2.75 4.05
CA LYS A 111 -19.64 -3.59 3.08
C LYS A 111 -19.83 -3.13 1.63
N ARG A 112 -20.83 -2.29 1.37
CA ARG A 112 -21.22 -1.85 0.01
C ARG A 112 -20.58 -0.53 -0.40
N VAL A 113 -19.84 0.15 0.49
CA VAL A 113 -19.26 1.47 0.22
C VAL A 113 -18.30 1.47 -0.97
N CYS A 114 -17.61 0.35 -1.21
CA CYS A 114 -16.63 0.22 -2.28
C CYS A 114 -17.24 0.24 -3.71
N GLY A 115 -18.56 0.03 -3.82
CA GLY A 115 -19.28 -0.01 -5.10
C GLY A 115 -19.11 -1.34 -5.84
N LYS A 116 -19.36 -1.32 -7.16
CA LYS A 116 -19.28 -2.54 -8.00
C LYS A 116 -17.84 -2.89 -8.42
N LYS A 117 -17.01 -1.87 -8.66
CA LYS A 117 -15.63 -2.02 -9.17
C LYS A 117 -14.63 -2.54 -8.14
N TYR A 118 -14.88 -2.27 -6.84
CA TYR A 118 -13.95 -2.59 -5.76
C TYR A 118 -14.63 -3.42 -4.69
N LYS A 119 -13.83 -4.21 -3.98
CA LYS A 119 -14.26 -4.94 -2.79
C LYS A 119 -13.68 -4.27 -1.55
N LEU A 120 -14.39 -4.39 -0.43
CA LEU A 120 -13.83 -4.02 0.87
C LEU A 120 -12.62 -4.92 1.13
N HIS A 121 -11.45 -4.32 1.24
CA HIS A 121 -10.19 -5.02 1.15
C HIS A 121 -9.95 -5.92 2.37
N VAL A 122 -9.47 -7.15 2.14
CA VAL A 122 -9.16 -8.11 3.20
C VAL A 122 -7.65 -8.23 3.29
N ILE A 123 -7.09 -7.74 4.39
CA ILE A 123 -5.67 -7.82 4.71
C ILE A 123 -5.27 -9.30 4.85
N ARG A 124 -4.16 -9.68 4.23
CA ARG A 124 -3.68 -11.07 4.16
C ARG A 124 -2.49 -11.34 5.08
N ASN A 125 -1.64 -10.33 5.27
CA ASN A 125 -0.39 -10.48 6.01
C ASN A 125 0.08 -9.14 6.60
N SER A 126 1.14 -9.18 7.40
CA SER A 126 1.71 -7.99 8.06
C SER A 126 2.44 -7.05 7.11
N GLU A 127 2.92 -7.54 5.97
CA GLU A 127 3.59 -6.72 4.95
C GLU A 127 2.60 -5.77 4.28
N GLU A 128 1.39 -6.24 3.98
CA GLU A 128 0.31 -5.43 3.45
C GLU A 128 -0.10 -4.32 4.42
N ILE A 129 -0.19 -4.62 5.72
CA ILE A 129 -0.45 -3.61 6.76
C ILE A 129 0.57 -2.48 6.72
N LYS A 130 1.85 -2.83 6.59
CA LYS A 130 2.94 -1.86 6.50
C LYS A 130 2.74 -0.93 5.31
N TRP A 131 2.52 -1.48 4.11
CA TRP A 131 2.37 -0.67 2.91
C TRP A 131 1.10 0.17 2.90
N VAL A 132 -0.03 -0.39 3.34
CA VAL A 132 -1.27 0.37 3.54
C VAL A 132 -1.04 1.54 4.50
N SER A 133 -0.33 1.33 5.61
CA SER A 133 -0.02 2.40 6.57
C SER A 133 0.91 3.46 5.97
N THR A 134 1.91 3.05 5.19
CA THR A 134 2.85 3.95 4.49
C THR A 134 2.15 4.86 3.49
N PHE A 135 1.24 4.32 2.67
CA PHE A 135 0.58 5.10 1.61
C PHE A 135 -0.62 5.90 2.09
N PHE A 136 -1.41 5.37 3.02
CA PHE A 136 -2.66 6.00 3.43
C PHE A 136 -2.58 6.68 4.81
N GLY A 137 -1.58 6.36 5.63
CA GLY A 137 -1.45 6.87 7.01
C GLY A 137 -1.28 8.38 7.11
N ALA A 138 -0.79 9.06 6.07
CA ALA A 138 -0.70 10.52 6.06
C ALA A 138 -2.09 11.20 6.01
N LEU A 139 -3.08 10.55 5.38
CA LEU A 139 -4.41 11.12 5.11
C LEU A 139 -5.51 10.49 5.97
N HIS A 140 -5.23 9.32 6.54
CA HIS A 140 -6.21 8.51 7.23
C HIS A 140 -5.58 7.97 8.51
N GLU A 141 -6.12 8.35 9.66
CA GLU A 141 -5.68 7.76 10.94
C GLU A 141 -6.11 6.30 11.03
N GLU A 142 -7.33 6.02 10.59
CA GLU A 142 -7.94 4.70 10.63
C GLU A 142 -8.78 4.44 9.38
N VAL A 143 -8.84 3.17 8.98
CA VAL A 143 -9.70 2.71 7.87
C VAL A 143 -10.40 1.42 8.22
N TRP A 144 -11.65 1.28 7.77
CA TRP A 144 -12.38 0.03 7.79
C TRP A 144 -11.80 -0.97 6.80
N ILE A 145 -11.68 -2.23 7.22
CA ILE A 145 -11.24 -3.36 6.39
C ILE A 145 -12.30 -4.47 6.35
N GLY A 146 -12.14 -5.40 5.41
CA GLY A 146 -13.07 -6.48 5.10
C GLY A 146 -12.86 -7.76 5.90
N ASN A 147 -11.82 -7.82 6.75
CA ASN A 147 -11.50 -9.01 7.52
C ASN A 147 -12.65 -9.39 8.47
N VAL A 148 -13.10 -10.65 8.39
CA VAL A 148 -14.17 -11.23 9.22
C VAL A 148 -13.89 -12.71 9.46
N GLY A 149 -14.38 -13.24 10.59
CA GLY A 149 -14.26 -14.68 10.90
C GLY A 149 -12.79 -15.15 10.91
N ASN A 150 -12.47 -16.15 10.08
CA ASN A 150 -11.14 -16.75 10.05
C ASN A 150 -10.05 -15.81 9.51
N THR A 151 -10.39 -14.82 8.67
CA THR A 151 -9.39 -13.89 8.11
C THR A 151 -8.89 -12.86 9.13
N VAL A 152 -9.43 -12.89 10.35
CA VAL A 152 -9.06 -11.99 11.45
C VAL A 152 -7.97 -12.59 12.33
N LYS A 153 -7.81 -13.92 12.33
CA LYS A 153 -6.96 -14.63 13.30
C LYS A 153 -5.50 -14.16 13.25
N HIS A 154 -4.98 -13.87 12.06
CA HIS A 154 -3.61 -13.39 11.89
C HIS A 154 -3.42 -11.92 12.31
N LEU A 155 -4.51 -11.14 12.36
CA LEU A 155 -4.48 -9.73 12.75
C LEU A 155 -4.54 -9.52 14.26
N LYS A 156 -5.08 -10.49 15.02
CA LYS A 156 -5.24 -10.43 16.48
C LYS A 156 -5.82 -9.07 16.97
N PRO A 157 -7.01 -8.67 16.49
CA PRO A 157 -7.56 -7.35 16.80
C PRO A 157 -7.80 -7.16 18.29
N ILE A 158 -7.57 -5.93 18.76
CA ILE A 158 -7.79 -5.53 20.15
C ILE A 158 -9.13 -4.82 20.31
N GLN A 159 -9.65 -4.79 21.53
CA GLN A 159 -10.71 -3.85 21.89
C GLN A 159 -10.07 -2.51 22.25
N ALA A 160 -10.50 -1.43 21.62
CA ALA A 160 -10.09 -0.09 22.05
C ALA A 160 -10.63 0.18 23.45
N ARG A 161 -9.78 0.70 24.35
CA ARG A 161 -10.24 1.16 25.67
C ARG A 161 -11.14 2.36 25.48
N ARG A 162 -12.44 2.17 25.65
CA ARG A 162 -13.43 3.27 25.65
C ARG A 162 -13.75 3.69 27.08
N PRO A 163 -14.17 4.94 27.31
CA PRO A 163 -14.79 5.35 28.57
C PRO A 163 -15.97 4.42 28.91
N LYS A 164 -16.17 4.11 30.19
CA LYS A 164 -17.17 3.15 30.71
C LYS A 164 -18.64 3.40 30.32
N PHE A 165 -18.94 4.51 29.65
CA PHE A 165 -20.28 4.93 29.25
C PHE A 165 -20.72 4.44 27.86
N TYR A 166 -19.83 3.77 27.11
CA TYR A 166 -20.18 3.19 25.81
C TYR A 166 -20.44 1.69 25.95
N ASP A 167 -21.50 1.22 25.29
CA ASP A 167 -21.83 -0.22 25.22
C ASP A 167 -20.61 -1.04 24.80
N GLU A 168 -20.41 -2.18 25.48
CA GLU A 168 -19.37 -3.13 25.11
C GLU A 168 -19.58 -3.61 23.67
N ILE A 169 -18.59 -3.37 22.82
CA ILE A 169 -18.61 -3.86 21.45
C ILE A 169 -18.41 -5.37 21.48
N SER A 170 -19.46 -6.13 21.18
CA SER A 170 -19.34 -7.59 21.05
C SER A 170 -18.35 -7.96 19.93
N PRO A 171 -17.20 -8.60 20.24
CA PRO A 171 -16.15 -8.88 19.26
C PRO A 171 -16.61 -9.78 18.11
N LYS A 172 -17.64 -10.61 18.33
CA LYS A 172 -18.12 -11.58 17.35
C LYS A 172 -18.79 -10.94 16.13
N LYS A 173 -19.26 -9.70 16.21
CA LYS A 173 -19.98 -9.01 15.11
C LYS A 173 -19.45 -7.61 14.79
N ALA A 174 -18.39 -7.21 15.47
CA ALA A 174 -17.79 -5.90 15.30
C ALA A 174 -17.00 -5.83 13.98
N PRO A 175 -17.15 -4.76 13.19
CA PRO A 175 -16.25 -4.50 12.08
C PRO A 175 -14.83 -4.27 12.60
N ILE A 176 -13.85 -4.49 11.72
CA ILE A 176 -12.45 -4.29 12.04
C ILE A 176 -11.97 -3.06 11.30
N LYS A 177 -11.29 -2.19 12.03
CA LYS A 177 -10.51 -1.08 11.48
C LYS A 177 -9.03 -1.29 11.71
N LEU A 178 -8.21 -0.70 10.87
CA LEU A 178 -6.76 -0.71 10.96
C LEU A 178 -6.27 0.69 11.33
N ARG A 179 -5.40 0.80 12.33
CA ARG A 179 -4.70 2.04 12.68
C ARG A 179 -3.55 2.26 11.69
N LEU A 180 -3.58 3.34 10.92
CA LEU A 180 -2.59 3.64 9.87
C LEU A 180 -1.59 4.70 10.26
N SER A 181 -1.97 5.62 11.16
CA SER A 181 -1.10 6.68 11.65
C SER A 181 -0.95 6.61 13.17
N LYS A 182 -0.04 7.41 13.75
CA LYS A 182 -0.03 7.61 15.20
C LYS A 182 -1.29 8.39 15.59
N GLY A 183 -2.36 7.67 15.93
CA GLY A 183 -3.48 8.28 16.67
C GLY A 183 -3.02 8.66 18.08
N GLY A 184 -3.72 9.60 18.71
CA GLY A 184 -3.32 10.33 19.93
C GLY A 184 -2.99 9.49 21.18
N LEU A 185 -3.35 10.01 22.37
CA LEU A 185 -2.91 9.47 23.68
C LEU A 185 -3.40 8.04 24.04
N ASP A 186 -4.02 7.31 23.10
CA ASP A 186 -4.55 5.96 23.32
C ASP A 186 -3.49 4.85 23.37
N GLY A 187 -2.26 5.15 22.94
CA GLY A 187 -1.12 4.23 22.97
C GLY A 187 -1.21 3.09 21.96
N ILE A 188 -2.15 3.13 21.02
CA ILE A 188 -2.34 2.10 19.99
C ILE A 188 -1.31 2.30 18.87
N LYS A 189 -0.55 1.25 18.55
CA LYS A 189 0.51 1.30 17.53
C LYS A 189 -0.06 1.28 16.12
N ILE A 190 0.66 1.89 15.18
CA ILE A 190 0.41 1.74 13.73
C ILE A 190 0.39 0.26 13.35
N GLY A 191 -0.53 -0.10 12.46
CA GLY A 191 -0.76 -1.45 11.99
C GLY A 191 -1.60 -2.31 12.93
N THR A 192 -2.07 -1.78 14.06
CA THR A 192 -2.94 -2.52 14.98
C THR A 192 -4.35 -2.64 14.40
N ALA A 193 -4.88 -3.86 14.34
CA ALA A 193 -6.28 -4.10 14.04
C ALA A 193 -7.13 -3.90 15.31
N ILE A 194 -8.28 -3.27 15.16
CA ILE A 194 -9.15 -2.87 16.28
C ILE A 194 -10.58 -3.27 15.97
N TYR A 195 -11.27 -3.88 16.93
CA TYR A 195 -12.72 -4.01 16.87
C TYR A 195 -13.35 -2.61 17.02
N GLY A 196 -13.96 -2.11 15.95
CA GLY A 196 -14.53 -0.77 15.89
C GLY A 196 -16.04 -0.75 16.09
N ASP A 197 -16.58 0.43 16.40
CA ASP A 197 -18.03 0.66 16.42
C ASP A 197 -18.50 1.06 15.03
N LYS A 198 -19.55 0.40 14.54
CA LYS A 198 -20.10 0.65 13.19
C LYS A 198 -20.54 2.09 12.97
N ARG A 199 -20.83 2.83 14.05
CA ARG A 199 -21.23 4.24 14.01
C ARG A 199 -20.08 5.20 13.73
N GLU A 200 -18.82 4.76 13.88
CA GLU A 200 -17.67 5.61 13.58
C GLU A 200 -17.63 5.98 12.09
N LEU A 201 -17.31 7.24 11.83
CA LEU A 201 -17.32 7.85 10.51
C LEU A 201 -15.91 7.92 9.95
N ILE A 202 -15.39 6.79 9.48
CA ILE A 202 -14.04 6.68 8.91
C ILE A 202 -14.11 6.05 7.50
N GLY A 203 -13.02 6.18 6.74
CA GLY A 203 -12.95 5.66 5.37
C GLY A 203 -12.88 4.14 5.29
N HIS A 204 -13.19 3.59 4.12
CA HIS A 204 -13.11 2.15 3.81
C HIS A 204 -11.94 1.90 2.88
N LEU A 205 -11.04 1.00 3.26
CA LEU A 205 -9.99 0.52 2.38
C LEU A 205 -10.62 -0.41 1.35
N CYS A 206 -10.67 0.04 0.10
CA CYS A 206 -11.22 -0.70 -1.02
C CYS A 206 -10.09 -1.10 -1.96
N SER A 207 -10.21 -2.27 -2.56
CA SER A 207 -9.24 -2.70 -3.57
C SER A 207 -9.90 -3.49 -4.70
N ARG A 208 -9.18 -3.57 -5.81
CA ARG A 208 -9.39 -4.50 -6.92
C ARG A 208 -8.05 -5.10 -7.33
N GLU A 209 -8.06 -6.22 -8.04
CA GLU A 209 -6.84 -6.74 -8.66
C GLU A 209 -6.32 -5.74 -9.70
N ALA A 210 -5.00 -5.59 -9.74
CA ALA A 210 -4.34 -4.72 -10.69
C ALA A 210 -4.21 -5.42 -12.04
N SER A 211 -4.25 -4.64 -13.12
CA SER A 211 -4.05 -5.18 -14.48
C SER A 211 -2.58 -5.39 -14.74
N LEU A 212 -2.20 -6.35 -15.58
CA LEU A 212 -0.79 -6.52 -15.97
C LEU A 212 -0.37 -5.37 -16.88
N TYR A 213 0.80 -4.80 -16.62
CA TYR A 213 1.30 -3.65 -17.39
C TYR A 213 1.47 -3.95 -18.89
N TYR A 214 1.82 -5.20 -19.24
CA TYR A 214 2.01 -5.61 -20.63
C TYR A 214 0.67 -5.75 -21.40
N GLU A 215 -0.40 -6.15 -20.71
CA GLU A 215 -1.75 -6.23 -21.31
C GLU A 215 -2.23 -4.82 -21.68
N THR A 216 -2.00 -3.83 -20.80
CA THR A 216 -2.38 -2.44 -21.06
C THR A 216 -1.57 -1.80 -22.19
N MET A 217 -0.27 -2.13 -22.34
CA MET A 217 0.51 -1.65 -23.48
C MET A 217 0.00 -2.19 -24.82
N GLN A 218 -0.43 -3.45 -24.88
CA GLN A 218 -1.00 -4.02 -26.10
C GLN A 218 -2.33 -3.36 -26.47
N GLU A 219 -3.19 -3.08 -25.49
CA GLU A 219 -4.46 -2.38 -25.73
C GLU A 219 -4.23 -0.95 -26.24
N GLU A 220 -3.29 -0.19 -25.65
CA GLU A 220 -2.92 1.15 -26.12
C GLU A 220 -2.29 1.13 -27.53
N GLU A 221 -1.43 0.16 -27.85
CA GLU A 221 -0.88 -0.01 -29.20
C GLU A 221 -1.97 -0.33 -30.23
N ILE A 222 -2.96 -1.15 -29.87
CA ILE A 222 -4.12 -1.45 -30.72
C ILE A 222 -4.99 -0.20 -30.91
N GLU A 223 -5.27 0.56 -29.86
CA GLU A 223 -6.03 1.81 -29.95
C GLU A 223 -5.30 2.87 -30.79
N GLN A 224 -3.99 3.04 -30.61
CA GLN A 224 -3.20 3.95 -31.44
C GLN A 224 -3.13 3.49 -32.90
N GLY A 225 -2.93 2.18 -33.14
CA GLY A 225 -2.95 1.60 -34.49
C GLY A 225 -4.28 1.83 -35.21
N THR A 226 -5.40 1.64 -34.52
CA THR A 226 -6.74 1.86 -35.09
C THR A 226 -7.08 3.34 -35.32
N ILE A 227 -6.51 4.26 -34.52
CA ILE A 227 -6.61 5.71 -34.76
C ILE A 227 -5.78 6.11 -35.99
N PHE A 228 -4.57 5.59 -36.15
CA PHE A 228 -3.72 5.85 -37.32
C PHE A 228 -4.30 5.27 -38.63
N GLU A 229 -4.98 4.13 -38.57
CA GLU A 229 -5.72 3.57 -39.71
C GLU A 229 -6.96 4.41 -40.06
N LYS A 230 -7.67 4.97 -39.07
CA LYS A 230 -8.80 5.89 -39.32
C LYS A 230 -8.38 7.27 -39.84
N LEU A 231 -7.14 7.68 -39.58
CA LEU A 231 -6.56 8.94 -40.12
C LEU A 231 -5.93 8.77 -41.50
N LYS A 232 -5.78 7.53 -42.01
CA LYS A 232 -5.42 7.24 -43.40
C LYS A 232 -6.68 7.01 -44.24
N LEU A 233 -7.57 8.00 -44.32
CA LEU A 233 -8.58 8.03 -45.36
C LEU A 233 -8.05 8.86 -46.55
N PRO A 234 -8.07 8.31 -47.78
CA PRO A 234 -7.52 8.97 -48.95
C PRO A 234 -8.48 10.04 -49.48
N HIS A 235 -7.95 11.24 -49.71
CA HIS A 235 -8.37 12.11 -50.81
C HIS A 235 -7.12 12.65 -51.50
#